data_AF-A0A7C2SQX3-F1
#
_entry.id   AF-A0A7C2SQX3-F1
#
_cell.length_a   1.000
_cell.length_b   1.000
_cell.length_c   1.000
_cell.angle_alpha   90.00
_cell.angle_beta   90.00
_cell.angle_gamma   90.00
#
_symmetry.space_group_name_H-M   'P 1'
#
loop_
_entity.id
_entity.type
_entity.pdbx_description
1 polymer ?
#
loop_
_entity_poly.entity_id
_entity_poly.type
_entity_poly.pdbx_seq_one_letter_code
_entity_poly.pdbx_strand_id
1 'polypeptide(L)'
;VVLDLMIHDIDIILSLVKSDVKEIKASGVPVVSGNIDIANARLEFENGAVANVTASRISQKKMRKMRMFQQSGYIALDFITGVAEVYRLIDQKEMDENHFISFGEMGVGEKKKYVVYDQPEIKQVNALKYELELFVDSIINKTKPVVSGEDGLKALKVAAEIIKKIEESQIS
;
A
#
# COMPACT_ATOMS: atom_id res chain seq x y z
N VAL A 1 -5.01 17.25 2.48
CA VAL A 1 -4.77 15.99 1.72
C VAL A 1 -3.99 14.93 2.48
N VAL A 2 -2.97 15.27 3.28
CA VAL A 2 -2.18 14.24 4.00
C VAL A 2 -3.04 13.48 5.02
N LEU A 3 -3.72 14.21 5.91
CA LEU A 3 -4.60 13.60 6.93
C LEU A 3 -5.94 13.09 6.36
N ASP A 4 -6.35 13.53 5.18
CA ASP A 4 -7.66 13.18 4.60
C ASP A 4 -7.59 12.01 3.61
N LEU A 5 -6.49 11.94 2.84
CA LEU A 5 -6.34 10.98 1.73
C LEU A 5 -5.14 10.07 1.97
N MET A 6 -3.97 10.65 2.24
CA MET A 6 -2.71 9.89 2.35
C MET A 6 -2.67 8.96 3.56
N ILE A 7 -3.32 9.33 4.68
CA ILE A 7 -3.30 8.56 5.93
C ILE A 7 -3.79 7.12 5.75
N HIS A 8 -4.78 6.90 4.89
CA HIS A 8 -5.30 5.56 4.61
C HIS A 8 -4.26 4.68 3.92
N ASP A 9 -3.51 5.25 2.97
CA ASP A 9 -2.50 4.50 2.26
C ASP A 9 -1.26 4.28 3.14
N ILE A 10 -0.94 5.24 4.04
CA ILE A 10 0.09 5.07 5.08
C ILE A 10 -0.27 3.90 6.00
N ASP A 11 -1.50 3.83 6.51
CA ASP A 11 -1.94 2.75 7.38
C ASP A 11 -1.79 1.37 6.70
N ILE A 12 -2.23 1.25 5.43
CA ILE A 12 -2.01 0.04 4.64
C ILE A 12 -0.52 -0.30 4.53
N ILE A 13 0.33 0.67 4.20
CA ILE A 13 1.78 0.46 4.07
C ILE A 13 2.39 -0.04 5.40
N LEU A 14 2.05 0.58 6.53
CA LEU A 14 2.55 0.18 7.84
C LEU A 14 2.11 -1.25 8.18
N SER A 15 0.87 -1.62 7.85
CA SER A 15 0.34 -2.98 8.08
C SER A 15 1.05 -4.04 7.23
N LEU A 16 1.49 -3.69 6.01
CA LEU A 16 2.15 -4.59 5.06
C LEU A 16 3.64 -4.74 5.35
N VAL A 17 4.34 -3.63 5.59
CA VAL A 17 5.81 -3.62 5.74
C VAL A 17 6.24 -4.14 7.11
N LYS A 18 5.43 -3.91 8.17
CA LYS A 18 5.67 -4.38 9.54
C LYS A 18 7.09 -4.08 10.06
N SER A 19 7.60 -2.90 9.74
CA SER A 19 8.87 -2.36 10.21
C SER A 19 8.66 -0.90 10.60
N ASP A 20 9.51 -0.39 11.49
CA ASP A 20 9.51 1.03 11.83
C ASP A 20 10.04 1.87 10.65
N VAL A 21 9.52 3.10 10.56
CA VAL A 21 9.96 4.10 9.58
C VAL A 21 11.24 4.74 10.08
N LYS A 22 12.29 4.64 9.28
CA LYS A 22 13.63 5.17 9.52
C LYS A 22 13.76 6.62 9.08
N GLU A 23 13.29 6.94 7.87
CA GLU A 23 13.42 8.27 7.28
C GLU A 23 12.17 8.65 6.49
N ILE A 24 11.79 9.93 6.54
CA ILE A 24 10.70 10.51 5.77
C ILE A 24 11.24 11.71 4.99
N LYS A 25 11.06 11.67 3.66
CA LYS A 25 11.25 12.82 2.77
C LYS A 25 9.90 13.18 2.18
N ALA A 26 9.49 14.43 2.26
CA ALA A 26 8.20 14.85 1.74
C ALA A 26 8.28 16.22 1.07
N SER A 27 7.42 16.42 0.08
CA SER A 27 7.21 17.70 -0.59
C SER A 27 5.72 17.88 -0.88
N GLY A 28 5.25 19.10 -0.87
CA GLY A 28 3.85 19.40 -1.10
C GLY A 28 3.63 20.83 -1.52
N VAL A 29 2.56 21.05 -2.29
CA VAL A 29 2.27 22.33 -2.91
C VAL A 29 0.80 22.71 -2.66
N PRO A 30 0.53 23.90 -2.12
CA PRO A 30 -0.79 24.53 -2.16
C PRO A 30 -1.03 25.10 -3.55
N VAL A 31 -2.14 24.77 -4.20
CA VAL A 31 -2.42 25.20 -5.59
C VAL A 31 -3.68 26.06 -5.67
N VAL A 32 -4.75 25.64 -4.99
CA VAL A 32 -6.07 26.28 -5.03
C VAL A 32 -6.37 27.00 -3.71
N SER A 33 -5.87 26.48 -2.59
CA SER A 33 -6.08 27.06 -1.25
C SER A 33 -4.76 27.25 -0.51
N GLY A 34 -4.79 27.85 0.67
CA GLY A 34 -3.61 27.93 1.55
C GLY A 34 -3.18 26.57 2.15
N ASN A 35 -3.97 25.51 1.93
CA ASN A 35 -3.66 24.16 2.40
C ASN A 35 -2.97 23.34 1.32
N ILE A 36 -2.21 22.32 1.73
CA ILE A 36 -1.52 21.39 0.82
C ILE A 36 -2.56 20.66 -0.05
N ASP A 37 -2.48 20.84 -1.36
CA ASP A 37 -3.39 20.23 -2.35
C ASP A 37 -2.80 18.99 -3.02
N ILE A 38 -1.47 18.95 -3.15
CA ILE A 38 -0.69 17.79 -3.58
C ILE A 38 0.43 17.55 -2.58
N ALA A 39 0.62 16.30 -2.17
CA ALA A 39 1.73 15.86 -1.34
C ALA A 39 2.37 14.59 -1.93
N ASN A 40 3.70 14.56 -1.92
CA ASN A 40 4.52 13.38 -2.18
C ASN A 40 5.33 13.07 -0.93
N ALA A 41 5.38 11.81 -0.53
CA ALA A 41 6.18 11.34 0.58
C ALA A 41 6.94 10.07 0.17
N ARG A 42 8.18 9.98 0.61
CA ARG A 42 9.03 8.79 0.53
C ARG A 42 9.37 8.34 1.93
N LEU A 43 8.91 7.15 2.29
CA LEU A 43 9.15 6.49 3.56
C LEU A 43 10.23 5.42 3.35
N GLU A 44 11.32 5.52 4.10
CA GLU A 44 12.30 4.43 4.22
C GLU A 44 12.08 3.71 5.55
N PHE A 45 12.12 2.37 5.52
CA PHE A 45 11.93 1.52 6.69
C PHE A 45 13.25 0.91 7.16
N GLU A 46 13.33 0.54 8.43
CA GLU A 46 14.54 -0.08 9.01
C GLU A 46 14.92 -1.40 8.30
N ASN A 47 13.95 -2.15 7.79
CA ASN A 47 14.19 -3.37 7.00
C ASN A 47 14.62 -3.11 5.54
N GLY A 48 14.82 -1.85 5.14
CA GLY A 48 15.21 -1.45 3.79
C GLY A 48 14.07 -1.35 2.78
N ALA A 49 12.81 -1.62 3.19
CA ALA A 49 11.66 -1.33 2.33
C ALA A 49 11.53 0.18 2.09
N VAL A 50 11.00 0.55 0.93
CA VAL A 50 10.76 1.95 0.56
C VAL A 50 9.35 2.07 0.01
N ALA A 51 8.60 3.03 0.53
CA ALA A 51 7.27 3.36 0.03
C ALA A 51 7.25 4.80 -0.50
N ASN A 52 6.76 4.97 -1.74
CA ASN A 52 6.50 6.28 -2.32
C ASN A 52 4.98 6.48 -2.36
N VAL A 53 4.51 7.59 -1.80
CA VAL A 53 3.09 7.88 -1.61
C VAL A 53 2.77 9.25 -2.18
N THR A 54 1.76 9.32 -3.03
CA THR A 54 1.28 10.56 -3.63
C THR A 54 -0.19 10.72 -3.32
N ALA A 55 -0.57 11.86 -2.75
CA ALA A 55 -1.96 12.23 -2.54
C ALA A 55 -2.22 13.60 -3.19
N SER A 56 -3.27 13.68 -3.99
CA SER A 56 -3.65 14.91 -4.72
C SER A 56 -5.15 15.01 -4.80
N ARG A 57 -5.70 16.15 -4.38
CA ARG A 57 -7.14 16.45 -4.54
C ARG A 57 -7.49 17.14 -5.85
N ILE A 58 -6.48 17.60 -6.60
CA ILE A 58 -6.65 18.35 -7.86
C ILE A 58 -6.41 17.49 -9.10
N SER A 59 -6.27 16.17 -8.92
CA SER A 59 -6.14 15.22 -10.03
C SER A 59 -7.41 15.20 -10.89
N GLN A 60 -7.28 15.34 -12.21
CA GLN A 60 -8.41 15.32 -13.15
C GLN A 60 -9.16 13.97 -13.18
N LYS A 61 -8.43 12.86 -12.97
CA LYS A 61 -8.99 11.51 -12.94
C LYS A 61 -8.90 10.94 -11.53
N LYS A 62 -9.99 10.36 -11.05
CA LYS A 62 -9.99 9.57 -9.80
C LYS A 62 -9.09 8.36 -10.00
N MET A 63 -8.08 8.21 -9.14
CA MET A 63 -7.14 7.09 -9.18
C MET A 63 -6.73 6.74 -7.76
N ARG A 64 -6.77 5.45 -7.42
CA ARG A 64 -6.22 4.93 -6.17
C ARG A 64 -5.61 3.57 -6.46
N LYS A 65 -4.29 3.55 -6.68
CA LYS A 65 -3.54 2.36 -7.09
C LYS A 65 -2.37 2.13 -6.14
N MET A 66 -2.09 0.87 -5.83
CA MET A 66 -0.89 0.46 -5.11
C MET A 66 -0.14 -0.57 -5.94
N ARG A 67 1.18 -0.45 -5.97
CA ARG A 67 2.08 -1.37 -6.67
C ARG A 67 3.16 -1.83 -5.71
N MET A 68 3.32 -3.13 -5.55
CA MET A 68 4.29 -3.74 -4.68
C MET A 68 5.29 -4.54 -5.52
N PHE A 69 6.57 -4.26 -5.33
CA PHE A 69 7.66 -4.93 -6.02
C PHE A 69 8.47 -5.73 -5.00
N GLN A 70 8.58 -7.03 -5.24
CA GLN A 70 9.27 -7.98 -4.38
C GLN A 70 10.27 -8.79 -5.23
N GLN A 71 11.23 -9.45 -4.58
CA GLN A 71 12.23 -10.27 -5.29
C GLN A 71 11.60 -11.40 -6.12
N SER A 72 10.46 -11.93 -5.68
CA SER A 72 9.76 -13.06 -6.28
C SER A 72 8.43 -12.68 -6.96
N GLY A 73 8.08 -11.40 -7.03
CA GLY A 73 6.80 -11.03 -7.61
C GLY A 73 6.49 -9.54 -7.66
N TYR A 74 5.39 -9.25 -8.33
CA TYR A 74 4.82 -7.92 -8.51
C TYR A 74 3.31 -8.00 -8.30
N ILE A 75 2.77 -7.09 -7.49
CA ILE A 75 1.34 -7.03 -7.21
C ILE A 75 0.85 -5.62 -7.54
N ALA A 76 -0.20 -5.53 -8.35
CA ALA A 76 -0.88 -4.29 -8.66
C ALA A 76 -2.31 -4.32 -8.12
N LEU A 77 -2.69 -3.32 -7.34
CA LEU A 77 -4.04 -3.17 -6.78
C LEU A 77 -4.66 -1.88 -7.32
N ASP A 78 -5.89 -1.97 -7.82
CA ASP A 78 -6.75 -0.83 -8.09
C ASP A 78 -7.90 -0.81 -7.07
N PHE A 79 -7.83 0.12 -6.12
CA PHE A 79 -8.82 0.21 -5.03
C PHE A 79 -10.18 0.74 -5.50
N ILE A 80 -10.28 1.32 -6.70
CA ILE A 80 -11.56 1.79 -7.23
C ILE A 80 -12.34 0.61 -7.81
N THR A 81 -11.67 -0.28 -8.54
CA THR A 81 -12.31 -1.46 -9.14
C THR A 81 -12.28 -2.68 -8.22
N GLY A 82 -11.39 -2.70 -7.22
CA GLY A 82 -11.10 -3.86 -6.38
C GLY A 82 -10.23 -4.92 -7.04
N VAL A 83 -9.77 -4.69 -8.29
CA VAL A 83 -8.96 -5.65 -9.04
C VAL A 83 -7.55 -5.72 -8.46
N ALA A 84 -7.08 -6.94 -8.26
CA ALA A 84 -5.71 -7.27 -7.91
C ALA A 84 -5.08 -8.12 -9.00
N GLU A 85 -3.92 -7.71 -9.51
CA GLU A 85 -3.13 -8.46 -10.47
C GLU A 85 -1.84 -8.92 -9.79
N VAL A 86 -1.62 -10.22 -9.73
CA VAL A 86 -0.50 -10.85 -9.02
C VAL A 86 0.38 -11.58 -10.02
N TYR A 87 1.63 -11.14 -10.13
CA TYR A 87 2.65 -11.76 -10.96
C TYR A 87 3.71 -12.38 -10.06
N ARG A 88 4.02 -13.66 -10.24
CA ARG A 88 5.01 -14.39 -9.43
C ARG A 88 6.04 -15.06 -10.30
N LEU A 89 7.26 -15.13 -9.79
CA LEU A 89 8.36 -15.91 -10.37
C LEU A 89 8.43 -17.26 -9.66
N ILE A 90 8.03 -18.32 -10.34
CA ILE A 90 8.07 -19.69 -9.83
C ILE A 90 9.14 -20.52 -10.54
N ASP A 91 9.57 -21.62 -9.94
CA ASP A 91 10.49 -22.56 -10.58
C ASP A 91 9.75 -23.60 -11.44
N GLN A 92 10.52 -24.46 -12.12
CA GLN A 92 9.98 -25.52 -12.97
C GLN A 92 9.09 -26.50 -12.17
N LYS A 93 9.51 -26.85 -10.95
CA LYS A 93 8.84 -27.87 -10.14
C LYS A 93 7.46 -27.38 -9.69
N GLU A 94 7.36 -26.13 -9.23
CA GLU A 94 6.09 -25.51 -8.85
C GLU A 94 5.11 -25.39 -10.03
N MET A 95 5.64 -25.20 -11.24
CA MET A 95 4.80 -25.10 -12.44
C MET A 95 4.31 -26.47 -12.95
N ASP A 96 5.09 -27.53 -12.76
CA ASP A 96 4.66 -28.88 -13.07
C ASP A 96 3.61 -29.39 -12.07
N GLU A 97 3.68 -28.94 -10.81
CA GLU A 97 2.70 -29.28 -9.76
C GLU A 97 1.39 -28.49 -9.88
N ASN A 98 1.45 -27.25 -10.37
CA ASN A 98 0.31 -26.34 -10.43
C ASN A 98 0.10 -25.83 -11.86
N HIS A 99 -1.09 -26.06 -12.42
CA HIS A 99 -1.45 -25.65 -13.79
C HIS A 99 -1.67 -24.13 -13.92
N PHE A 100 -0.66 -23.33 -13.59
CA PHE A 100 -0.70 -21.89 -13.74
C PHE A 100 -0.59 -21.48 -15.22
N ILE A 101 -1.21 -20.34 -15.55
CA ILE A 101 -1.00 -19.72 -16.86
C ILE A 101 0.36 -19.01 -16.82
N SER A 102 1.33 -19.52 -17.58
CA SER A 102 2.66 -18.92 -17.74
C SER A 102 2.62 -17.84 -18.82
N PHE A 103 3.17 -16.68 -18.52
CA PHE A 103 3.24 -15.51 -19.40
C PHE A 103 4.66 -15.23 -19.91
N GLY A 104 5.63 -16.09 -19.57
CA GLY A 104 6.99 -15.97 -20.05
C GLY A 104 8.00 -16.70 -19.17
N GLU A 105 9.22 -16.77 -19.68
CA GLU A 105 10.36 -17.40 -19.01
C GLU A 105 11.48 -16.37 -18.82
N MET A 106 12.16 -16.42 -17.68
CA MET A 106 13.32 -15.57 -17.39
C MET A 106 14.46 -16.42 -16.84
N GLY A 107 15.70 -16.15 -17.28
CA GLY A 107 16.90 -16.86 -16.84
C GLY A 107 17.36 -17.97 -17.80
N VAL A 108 18.48 -18.62 -17.47
CA VAL A 108 19.14 -19.65 -18.29
C VAL A 108 19.52 -20.84 -17.40
N GLY A 109 19.33 -22.07 -17.90
CA GLY A 109 19.71 -23.30 -17.21
C GLY A 109 18.92 -23.55 -15.93
N GLU A 110 19.58 -24.00 -14.86
CA GLU A 110 18.96 -24.34 -13.58
C GLU A 110 18.36 -23.14 -12.81
N LYS A 111 18.62 -21.90 -13.27
CA LYS A 111 18.02 -20.67 -12.72
C LYS A 111 16.80 -20.18 -13.52
N LYS A 112 16.26 -21.02 -14.41
CA LYS A 112 15.07 -20.71 -15.18
C LYS A 112 13.87 -20.51 -14.24
N LYS A 113 13.19 -19.38 -14.40
CA LYS A 113 11.96 -19.04 -13.68
C LYS A 113 10.85 -18.76 -14.67
N TYR A 114 9.63 -19.00 -14.21
CA TYR A 114 8.41 -18.81 -14.94
C TYR A 114 7.61 -17.66 -14.34
N VAL A 115 7.11 -16.77 -15.18
CA VAL A 115 6.22 -15.69 -14.76
C VAL A 115 4.80 -16.22 -14.82
N VAL A 116 4.17 -16.41 -13.66
CA VAL A 116 2.76 -16.77 -13.57
C VAL A 116 1.92 -15.57 -13.19
N TYR A 117 0.71 -15.54 -13.73
CA TYR A 117 -0.28 -14.51 -13.46
C TYR A 117 -1.47 -15.10 -12.71
N ASP A 118 -1.96 -14.36 -11.74
CA ASP A 118 -3.17 -14.66 -11.00
C ASP A 118 -3.96 -13.36 -10.78
N GLN A 119 -5.28 -13.47 -10.88
CA GLN A 119 -6.22 -12.39 -10.60
C GLN A 119 -7.24 -12.92 -9.59
N PRO A 120 -7.02 -12.70 -8.28
CA PRO A 120 -7.92 -13.17 -7.24
C PRO A 120 -9.35 -12.67 -7.45
N GLU A 121 -10.33 -13.51 -7.13
CA GLU A 121 -11.74 -13.14 -7.22
C GLU A 121 -12.08 -11.97 -6.30
N ILE A 122 -12.81 -11.00 -6.85
CA ILE A 122 -13.27 -9.83 -6.11
C ILE A 122 -14.52 -10.22 -5.35
N LYS A 123 -14.43 -10.27 -4.02
CA LYS A 123 -15.60 -10.42 -3.16
C LYS A 123 -16.33 -9.08 -3.07
N GLN A 124 -17.57 -9.04 -3.55
CA GLN A 124 -18.42 -7.87 -3.31
C GLN A 124 -18.92 -7.90 -1.87
N VAL A 125 -18.23 -7.16 -1.01
CA VAL A 125 -18.60 -6.95 0.39
C VAL A 125 -18.74 -5.46 0.65
N ASN A 126 -19.75 -5.08 1.44
CA ASN A 126 -19.83 -3.71 1.95
C ASN A 126 -18.73 -3.53 3.00
N ALA A 127 -17.64 -2.86 2.61
CA ALA A 127 -16.45 -2.72 3.44
C ALA A 127 -16.74 -2.06 4.80
N LEU A 128 -17.59 -1.02 4.83
CA LEU A 128 -17.96 -0.34 6.08
C LEU A 128 -18.78 -1.26 6.99
N LYS A 129 -19.74 -1.99 6.43
CA LYS A 129 -20.51 -2.98 7.20
C LYS A 129 -19.58 -4.03 7.79
N TYR A 130 -18.66 -4.55 6.98
CA TYR A 130 -17.72 -5.59 7.39
C TYR A 130 -16.75 -5.10 8.48
N GLU A 131 -16.25 -3.87 8.38
CA GLU A 131 -15.43 -3.23 9.41
C GLU A 131 -16.18 -3.11 10.75
N LEU A 132 -17.44 -2.64 10.71
CA LEU A 132 -18.26 -2.52 11.91
C LEU A 132 -18.60 -3.87 12.52
N GLU A 133 -18.90 -4.88 11.70
CA GLU A 133 -19.11 -6.26 12.16
C GLU A 133 -17.87 -6.79 12.87
N LEU A 134 -16.69 -6.65 12.27
CA LEU A 134 -15.42 -7.06 12.89
C LEU A 134 -15.13 -6.31 14.19
N PHE A 135 -15.45 -5.02 14.26
CA PHE A 135 -15.28 -4.23 15.47
C PHE A 135 -16.21 -4.72 16.59
N VAL A 136 -17.51 -4.90 16.30
CA VAL A 136 -18.48 -5.44 17.26
C VAL A 136 -18.08 -6.84 17.72
N ASP A 137 -17.65 -7.71 16.80
CA ASP A 137 -17.17 -9.05 17.11
C ASP A 137 -15.95 -9.02 18.03
N SER A 138 -15.03 -8.06 17.85
CA SER A 138 -13.87 -7.92 18.74
C SER A 138 -14.27 -7.56 20.16
N ILE A 139 -15.33 -6.77 20.34
CA ILE A 139 -15.87 -6.40 21.64
C ILE A 139 -16.54 -7.60 22.30
N ILE A 140 -17.43 -8.30 21.57
CA ILE A 140 -18.17 -9.46 22.07
C ILE A 140 -17.20 -10.58 22.49
N ASN A 141 -16.21 -10.86 21.64
CA ASN A 141 -15.26 -11.97 21.85
C ASN A 141 -14.01 -11.56 22.64
N LYS A 142 -13.88 -10.29 23.04
CA LYS A 142 -12.72 -9.72 23.74
C LYS A 142 -11.39 -10.01 23.03
N THR A 143 -11.39 -9.92 21.70
CA THR A 143 -10.19 -10.10 20.88
C THR A 143 -9.63 -8.75 20.43
N LYS A 144 -8.38 -8.72 19.96
CA LYS A 144 -7.81 -7.51 19.38
C LYS A 144 -8.53 -7.20 18.06
N PRO A 145 -9.04 -5.97 17.85
CA PRO A 145 -9.64 -5.60 16.57
C PRO A 145 -8.59 -5.65 15.45
N VAL A 146 -9.06 -5.81 14.21
CA VAL A 146 -8.20 -5.90 13.03
C VAL A 146 -7.32 -4.65 12.86
N VAL A 147 -7.88 -3.48 13.14
CA VAL A 147 -7.17 -2.20 13.24
C VAL A 147 -7.34 -1.66 14.65
N SER A 148 -6.25 -1.53 15.40
CA SER A 148 -6.26 -1.05 16.77
C SER A 148 -5.97 0.45 16.87
N GLY A 149 -6.26 1.05 18.02
CA GLY A 149 -5.92 2.47 18.26
C GLY A 149 -4.41 2.75 18.19
N GLU A 150 -3.58 1.75 18.49
CA GLU A 150 -2.12 1.84 18.32
C GLU A 150 -1.73 1.94 16.84
N ASP A 151 -2.41 1.20 15.97
CA ASP A 151 -2.18 1.23 14.52
C ASP A 151 -2.57 2.61 13.96
N GLY A 152 -3.75 3.11 14.36
CA GLY A 152 -4.19 4.47 14.01
C GLY A 152 -3.22 5.55 14.53
N LEU A 153 -2.70 5.41 15.74
CA LEU A 153 -1.71 6.34 16.30
C LEU A 153 -0.39 6.31 15.50
N LYS A 154 0.07 5.14 15.06
CA LYS A 154 1.28 5.02 14.21
C LYS A 154 1.07 5.72 12.87
N ALA A 155 -0.04 5.48 12.20
CA ALA A 155 -0.37 6.14 10.93
C ALA A 155 -0.45 7.67 11.10
N LEU A 156 -1.09 8.15 12.17
CA LEU A 156 -1.19 9.57 12.48
C LEU A 156 0.17 10.22 12.74
N LYS A 157 1.08 9.55 13.48
CA LYS A 157 2.44 10.03 13.73
C LYS A 157 3.23 10.20 12.44
N VAL A 158 3.16 9.22 11.54
CA VAL A 158 3.81 9.28 10.22
C VAL A 158 3.22 10.42 9.38
N ALA A 159 1.90 10.54 9.34
CA ALA A 159 1.22 11.61 8.60
C ALA A 159 1.58 13.02 9.13
N ALA A 160 1.67 13.19 10.44
CA ALA A 160 2.09 14.44 11.07
C ALA A 160 3.55 14.79 10.74
N GLU A 161 4.46 13.80 10.76
CA GLU A 161 5.86 14.03 10.39
C GLU A 161 5.99 14.38 8.89
N ILE A 162 5.18 13.78 8.01
CA ILE A 162 5.11 14.18 6.59
C ILE A 162 4.71 15.65 6.46
N ILE A 163 3.68 16.10 7.17
CA ILE A 163 3.25 17.51 7.14
C ILE A 163 4.39 18.43 7.57
N LYS A 164 5.03 18.12 8.71
CA LYS A 164 6.18 18.87 9.22
C LYS A 164 7.31 18.95 8.19
N LYS A 165 7.64 17.84 7.52
CA LYS A 165 8.67 17.79 6.47
C LYS A 165 8.32 18.66 5.26
N ILE A 166 7.04 18.72 4.88
CA ILE A 166 6.57 19.59 3.80
C ILE A 166 6.74 21.06 4.21
N GLU A 167 6.33 21.44 5.41
CA GLU A 167 6.46 22.82 5.92
C GLU A 167 7.92 23.26 6.00
N GLU A 168 8.82 22.42 6.51
CA GLU A 168 10.27 22.67 6.55
C GLU A 168 10.85 22.92 5.14
N SER A 169 10.37 22.19 4.12
CA SER A 169 10.87 22.29 2.75
C SER A 169 10.42 23.56 2.00
N GLN A 170 9.36 24.23 2.45
CA GLN A 170 8.84 25.45 1.81
C GLN A 170 9.57 26.72 2.27
N ILE A 171 10.42 26.62 3.30
CA ILE A 171 11.13 27.75 3.92
C ILE A 171 12.56 27.92 3.35
N SER A 172 13.01 27.01 2.47
CA SER A 172 14.30 27.10 1.73
C SER A 172 14.12 27.71 0.34
#